data_AF-A0A7X9FGB8-F1
#
_entry.id   AF-A0A7X9FGB8-F1
#
_cell.length_a   1.000
_cell.length_b   1.000
_cell.length_c   1.000
_cell.angle_alpha   90.00
_cell.angle_beta   90.00
_cell.angle_gamma   90.00
#
_symmetry.space_group_name_H-M   'P 1'
#
loop_
_entity.id
_entity.type
_entity.pdbx_description
1 polymer ?
#
loop_
_entity_poly.entity_id
_entity_poly.type
_entity_poly.pdbx_seq_one_letter_code
_entity_poly.pdbx_strand_id
1 'polypeptide(L)'
;MAALGVAVGRFLLPQNGPGREHLYAMAAAFFVCGFGNAVNDVLDMEADRINHPRRPLPSGRLSRREAGLMGVMFALAAIVLALP
;
A
#
# COMPACT_ATOMS: atom_id res chain seq x y z
N MET A 1 6.37 7.29 -0.89
CA MET A 1 7.62 7.01 -1.63
C MET A 1 7.42 6.07 -2.82
N ALA A 2 6.68 4.96 -2.69
CA ALA A 2 6.46 4.00 -3.79
C ALA A 2 5.93 4.63 -5.10
N ALA A 3 4.86 5.44 -5.05
CA ALA A 3 4.32 6.11 -6.25
C ALA A 3 5.29 7.11 -6.91
N LEU A 4 6.15 7.75 -6.11
CA LEU A 4 7.20 8.65 -6.61
C LEU A 4 8.32 7.86 -7.30
N GLY A 5 8.67 6.69 -6.78
CA GLY A 5 9.61 5.77 -7.43
C GLY A 5 9.12 5.28 -8.80
N VAL A 6 7.82 4.98 -8.93
CA VAL A 6 7.19 4.65 -10.22
C VAL A 6 7.26 5.82 -11.20
N ALA A 7 7.01 7.05 -10.72
CA ALA A 7 7.14 8.25 -11.54
C ALA A 7 8.58 8.49 -12.01
N VAL A 8 9.59 8.23 -11.19
CA VAL A 8 11.01 8.35 -11.59
C VAL A 8 11.41 7.27 -12.58
N GLY A 9 11.04 6.00 -12.34
CA GLY A 9 11.36 4.87 -13.24
C GLY A 9 10.86 5.09 -14.67
N ARG A 10 9.76 5.83 -14.82
CA ARG A 10 9.23 6.26 -16.11
C ARG A 10 10.16 7.20 -16.89
N PHE A 11 10.71 8.23 -16.27
CA PHE A 11 11.60 9.17 -16.96
C PHE A 11 12.92 8.53 -17.40
N LEU A 12 13.26 7.39 -16.79
CA LEU A 12 14.43 6.58 -17.15
C LEU A 12 14.18 5.64 -18.34
N LEU A 13 12.92 5.44 -18.76
CA LEU A 13 12.55 4.55 -19.86
C LEU A 13 12.17 5.36 -21.13
N PRO A 14 12.98 5.32 -22.21
CA PRO A 14 12.87 6.21 -23.38
C PRO A 14 11.56 6.11 -24.18
N GLN A 15 10.76 5.07 -23.94
CA GLN A 15 9.72 4.61 -24.88
C GLN A 15 8.30 5.12 -24.57
N ASN A 16 8.09 5.89 -23.50
CA ASN A 16 6.71 6.22 -23.15
C ASN A 16 6.49 7.70 -22.76
N GLY A 17 5.53 8.35 -23.43
CA GLY A 17 5.04 9.72 -23.18
C GLY A 17 3.77 9.74 -22.31
N PRO A 18 3.34 10.89 -21.76
CA PRO A 18 2.31 10.95 -20.71
C PRO A 18 0.95 10.39 -21.16
N GLY A 19 0.67 9.14 -20.78
CA GLY A 19 -0.61 8.46 -21.00
C GLY A 19 -1.24 7.98 -19.70
N ARG A 20 -2.53 7.65 -19.73
CA ARG A 20 -3.35 7.30 -18.55
C ARG A 20 -2.87 6.05 -17.80
N GLU A 21 -2.21 5.11 -18.49
CA GLU A 21 -1.53 3.95 -17.91
C GLU A 21 -0.59 4.29 -16.73
N HIS A 22 -0.03 5.51 -16.70
CA HIS A 22 0.85 5.93 -15.61
C HIS A 22 0.10 6.28 -14.34
N LEU A 23 -1.09 6.86 -14.47
CA LEU A 23 -1.95 7.12 -13.33
C LEU A 23 -2.39 5.80 -12.71
N TYR A 24 -2.70 4.80 -13.55
CA TYR A 24 -3.02 3.44 -13.09
C TYR A 24 -1.82 2.78 -12.40
N ALA A 25 -0.61 2.87 -12.96
CA ALA A 25 0.60 2.32 -12.34
C ALA A 25 0.95 3.00 -11.00
N MET A 26 0.85 4.33 -10.92
CA MET A 26 1.08 5.07 -9.66
C MET A 26 0.04 4.73 -8.60
N ALA A 27 -1.23 4.61 -8.99
CA ALA A 27 -2.30 4.20 -8.10
C ALA A 27 -2.12 2.76 -7.63
N ALA A 28 -1.79 1.82 -8.53
CA ALA A 28 -1.49 0.44 -8.18
C ALA A 28 -0.35 0.35 -7.17
N ALA A 29 0.76 1.09 -7.40
CA ALA A 29 1.89 1.11 -6.47
C ALA A 29 1.55 1.71 -5.10
N PHE A 30 0.67 2.73 -5.05
CA PHE A 30 0.14 3.25 -3.79
C PHE A 30 -0.61 2.16 -3.01
N PHE A 31 -1.51 1.43 -3.67
CA PHE A 31 -2.28 0.36 -3.02
C PHE A 31 -1.42 -0.84 -2.62
N VAL A 32 -0.42 -1.24 -3.42
CA VAL A 32 0.55 -2.28 -3.02
C VAL A 32 1.31 -1.86 -1.76
N CYS A 33 1.75 -0.61 -1.68
CA CYS A 33 2.42 -0.11 -0.49
C CYS A 33 1.48 -0.08 0.72
N GLY A 34 0.22 0.32 0.52
CA GLY A 34 -0.83 0.25 1.55
C GLY A 34 -1.05 -1.17 2.07
N PHE A 35 -1.13 -2.17 1.18
CA PHE A 35 -1.24 -3.57 1.55
C PHE A 35 -0.05 -4.04 2.41
N GLY A 36 1.18 -3.76 1.97
CA GLY A 36 2.38 -4.10 2.72
C GLY A 36 2.40 -3.47 4.11
N ASN A 37 2.02 -2.19 4.23
CA ASN A 37 1.93 -1.51 5.52
C ASN A 37 0.86 -2.14 6.43
N ALA A 38 -0.31 -2.48 5.90
CA ALA A 38 -1.37 -3.13 6.67
C ALA A 38 -0.94 -4.53 7.17
N VAL A 39 -0.23 -5.31 6.35
CA VAL A 39 0.32 -6.61 6.75
C VAL A 39 1.37 -6.42 7.86
N ASN A 40 2.30 -5.47 7.69
CA ASN A 40 3.32 -5.18 8.69
C ASN A 40 2.69 -4.79 10.03
N ASP A 41 1.69 -3.90 10.04
CA ASP A 41 1.03 -3.49 11.29
C ASP A 41 0.34 -4.65 12.02
N VAL A 42 -0.17 -5.65 11.28
CA VAL A 42 -0.79 -6.85 11.88
C VAL A 42 0.28 -7.79 12.45
N LEU A 43 1.38 -8.00 11.73
CA LEU A 43 2.48 -8.87 12.17
C LEU A 43 3.24 -8.27 13.36
N ASP A 44 3.43 -6.95 13.35
CA ASP A 44 4.17 -6.23 14.40
C ASP A 44 3.31 -5.89 15.62
N MET A 45 2.02 -6.28 15.66
CA MET A 45 1.11 -5.87 16.74
C MET A 45 1.67 -6.14 18.13
N GLU A 46 2.24 -7.33 18.38
CA GLU A 46 2.76 -7.69 19.69
C GLU A 46 3.94 -6.80 20.09
N ALA A 47 4.84 -6.50 19.15
CA ALA A 47 5.98 -5.61 19.38
C ALA A 47 5.52 -4.15 19.56
N ASP A 48 4.55 -3.71 18.76
CA ASP A 48 4.00 -2.37 18.80
C ASP A 48 3.20 -2.09 20.09
N ARG A 49 2.68 -3.11 20.78
CA ARG A 49 2.12 -2.92 22.13
C ARG A 49 3.13 -2.37 23.12
N ILE A 50 4.41 -2.67 22.93
CA ILE A 50 5.51 -2.19 23.78
C ILE A 50 6.11 -0.90 23.16
N ASN A 51 6.47 -0.94 21.88
CA ASN A 51 7.21 0.14 21.23
C ASN A 51 6.33 1.35 20.89
N HIS A 52 5.09 1.09 20.46
CA HIS A 52 4.20 2.09 19.88
C HIS A 52 2.73 1.90 20.31
N PRO A 53 2.41 1.90 21.62
CA PRO A 53 1.10 1.50 22.15
C PRO A 53 -0.07 2.35 21.65
N ARG A 54 0.21 3.56 21.12
CA ARG A 54 -0.80 4.46 20.56
C ARG A 54 -1.19 4.13 19.11
N ARG A 55 -0.51 3.21 18.42
CA ARG A 55 -0.89 2.80 17.05
C ARG A 55 -2.30 2.20 17.03
N PRO A 56 -3.04 2.32 15.91
CA PRO A 56 -4.46 1.92 15.86
C PRO A 56 -4.73 0.48 16.31
N LEU A 57 -3.89 -0.46 15.85
CA LEU A 57 -3.98 -1.88 16.12
C LEU A 57 -3.69 -2.24 17.60
N PRO A 58 -2.53 -1.88 18.19
CA PRO A 58 -2.26 -2.09 19.61
C PRO A 58 -3.22 -1.37 20.56
N SER A 59 -3.66 -0.15 20.20
CA SER A 59 -4.58 0.65 21.03
C SER A 59 -6.04 0.16 20.98
N GLY A 60 -6.35 -0.85 20.15
CA GLY A 60 -7.70 -1.37 19.99
C GLY A 60 -8.65 -0.47 19.20
N ARG A 61 -8.16 0.65 18.65
CA ARG A 61 -8.95 1.53 17.75
C ARG A 61 -9.25 0.88 16.40
N LEU A 62 -8.49 -0.15 16.03
CA LEU A 62 -8.70 -0.98 14.86
C LEU A 62 -8.46 -2.44 15.24
N SER A 63 -9.40 -3.33 14.92
CA SER A 63 -9.25 -4.77 15.15
C SER A 63 -8.33 -5.42 14.12
N ARG A 64 -7.74 -6.57 14.47
CA ARG A 64 -6.94 -7.39 13.51
C ARG A 64 -7.74 -7.73 12.26
N ARG A 65 -9.04 -8.02 12.42
CA ARG A 65 -9.92 -8.39 11.31
C ARG A 65 -10.15 -7.20 10.36
N GLU A 66 -10.39 -6.01 10.90
CA GLU A 66 -10.56 -4.80 10.08
C GLU A 66 -9.28 -4.43 9.34
N ALA A 67 -8.12 -4.51 10.01
CA ALA A 67 -6.83 -4.29 9.35
C ALA A 67 -6.57 -5.32 8.23
N GLY A 68 -6.87 -6.59 8.47
CA GLY A 68 -6.75 -7.65 7.46
C GLY A 68 -7.68 -7.41 6.26
N LEU A 69 -8.94 -7.04 6.51
CA LEU A 69 -9.89 -6.67 5.46
C LEU A 69 -9.38 -5.47 4.64
N MET A 70 -8.86 -4.43 5.30
CA MET A 70 -8.29 -3.28 4.62
C MET A 70 -7.09 -3.65 3.75
N GLY A 71 -6.22 -4.55 4.23
CA GLY A 71 -5.14 -5.12 3.44
C GLY A 71 -5.65 -5.84 2.18
N VAL A 72 -6.64 -6.73 2.31
CA VAL A 72 -7.25 -7.42 1.17
C VAL A 72 -7.84 -6.43 0.16
N MET A 73 -8.55 -5.41 0.63
CA MET A 73 -9.10 -4.36 -0.24
C MET A 73 -8.02 -3.60 -1.00
N PHE A 74 -6.90 -3.28 -0.36
CA PHE A 74 -5.75 -2.67 -1.02
C PHE A 74 -5.12 -3.60 -2.07
N ALA A 75 -4.96 -4.89 -1.78
CA ALA A 75 -4.44 -5.85 -2.74
C ALA A 75 -5.35 -5.99 -3.96
N LEU A 76 -6.67 -6.11 -3.76
CA LEU A 76 -7.65 -6.18 -4.85
C LEU A 76 -7.65 -4.90 -5.70
N ALA A 77 -7.61 -3.72 -5.07
CA ALA A 77 -7.53 -2.45 -5.79
C ALA A 77 -6.26 -2.36 -6.64
N ALA A 78 -5.11 -2.77 -6.10
CA ALA A 78 -3.85 -2.82 -6.84
C ALA A 78 -3.92 -3.74 -8.07
N ILE A 79 -4.49 -4.94 -7.92
CA ILE A 79 -4.66 -5.90 -9.02
C ILE A 79 -5.55 -5.30 -10.10
N VAL A 80 -6.72 -4.76 -9.74
CA VAL A 80 -7.65 -4.15 -10.70
C VAL A 80 -6.99 -3.01 -11.48
N LEU A 81 -6.19 -2.18 -10.82
CA LEU A 81 -5.47 -1.07 -11.44
C LEU A 81 -4.27 -1.52 -12.30
N ALA A 82 -3.84 -2.77 -12.19
CA ALA A 82 -2.73 -3.34 -12.97
C ALA A 82 -3.20 -4.09 -14.23
N LEU A 83 -4.50 -4.29 -14.41
CA LEU A 83 -5.11 -4.93 -15.58
C LEU A 83 -5.42 -4.04 -16.81
N PRO A 84 -5.43 -2.69 -16.76
CA PRO A 84 -5.71 -1.86 -17.94
C PRO A 84 -4.51 -1.67 -18.87
#